data_AF-A0A4Q5X042-F1
#
_entry.id   AF-A0A4Q5X042-F1
#
_cell.length_a   1.000
_cell.length_b   1.000
_cell.length_c   1.000
_cell.angle_alpha   90.00
_cell.angle_beta   90.00
_cell.angle_gamma   90.00
#
_symmetry.space_group_name_H-M   'P 1'
#
loop_
_entity.id
_entity.type
_entity.pdbx_description
1 polymer ?
#
loop_
_entity_poly.entity_id
_entity_poly.type
_entity_poly.pdbx_seq_one_letter_code
_entity_poly.pdbx_strand_id
1 'polypeptide(L)'
;MKSPKVCFDRILPNDLRRPLRFAQIGGGRTRAISPRGKNWITGSTLKVAFLGGTSAQQDLVREHAVQWSKFANLRLNFVSNAGADIRVAFLDDGAWSYIGTDAKSIPLSEPTLNLGWVDEAVILHEFGHALGLAHEHQNPDGGILWNEEVVIRELGGSPNNWPPDVVRHNVLSKYAHDQINGTGFDAESIMLYSFPAAWTTNGFQAKVNTELSALDQEFIASSAMYPGTGGSNMAVELPVQEATLTAASIGAPGEEDLFKFRAKTVGGYVISTEGPSDVVMKLFGPNDITRLVAEDDDSGSGNNAQISASLFPGEYWVQVRHYSTTSKGDYGIKVVRP
;
A
#
# COMPACT_ATOMS: atom_id res chain seq x y z
N MET A 1 -18.11 -6.08 30.73
CA MET A 1 -18.03 -5.35 29.44
C MET A 1 -17.68 -6.36 28.36
N LYS A 2 -18.29 -6.29 27.17
CA LYS A 2 -17.80 -7.07 26.02
C LYS A 2 -16.42 -6.50 25.66
N SER A 3 -15.40 -7.34 25.58
CA SER A 3 -14.08 -6.93 25.09
C SER A 3 -14.22 -6.32 23.70
N PRO A 4 -13.50 -5.22 23.39
CA PRO A 4 -13.54 -4.63 22.07
C PRO A 4 -13.02 -5.63 21.04
N LYS A 5 -13.71 -5.74 19.89
CA LYS A 5 -13.15 -6.42 18.72
C LYS A 5 -12.17 -5.44 18.08
N VAL A 6 -10.93 -5.86 17.86
CA VAL A 6 -9.85 -5.00 17.36
C VAL A 6 -9.35 -5.57 16.03
N CYS A 7 -9.22 -4.70 15.04
CA CYS A 7 -8.61 -5.00 13.75
C CYS A 7 -7.09 -5.25 13.90
N PHE A 8 -6.43 -5.84 12.91
CA PHE A 8 -4.97 -5.96 12.89
C PHE A 8 -4.38 -6.12 11.50
N ASP A 9 -3.11 -5.74 11.35
CA ASP A 9 -2.38 -5.95 10.09
C ASP A 9 -1.85 -7.39 10.00
N ARG A 10 -1.94 -7.99 8.80
CA ARG A 10 -1.09 -9.12 8.45
C ARG A 10 0.12 -8.62 7.66
N ILE A 11 1.31 -8.87 8.19
CA ILE A 11 2.57 -8.38 7.62
C ILE A 11 3.42 -9.57 7.17
N LEU A 12 4.11 -9.43 6.04
CA LEU A 12 4.97 -10.48 5.51
C LEU A 12 6.17 -10.73 6.45
N PRO A 13 6.67 -11.98 6.57
CA PRO A 13 7.78 -12.31 7.46
C PRO A 13 9.05 -11.47 7.28
N ASN A 14 9.31 -11.00 6.06
CA ASN A 14 10.47 -10.15 5.74
C ASN A 14 10.31 -8.72 6.28
N ASP A 15 9.08 -8.23 6.42
CA ASP A 15 8.79 -6.89 6.94
C ASP A 15 8.74 -6.85 8.47
N LEU A 16 8.51 -8.00 9.12
CA LEU A 16 8.61 -8.16 10.59
C LEU A 16 10.00 -7.81 11.15
N ARG A 17 11.04 -7.79 10.31
CA ARG A 17 12.44 -7.60 10.73
C ARG A 17 13.06 -6.27 10.28
N ARG A 18 12.30 -5.35 9.69
CA ARG A 18 12.86 -4.04 9.30
C ARG A 18 13.25 -3.26 10.57
N PRO A 19 14.55 -2.97 10.78
CA PRO A 19 14.99 -2.30 12.00
C PRO A 19 14.45 -0.88 12.06
N LEU A 20 13.68 -0.59 13.12
CA LEU A 20 13.21 0.75 13.46
C LEU A 20 14.42 1.60 13.85
N ARG A 21 14.76 2.63 13.07
CA ARG A 21 15.81 3.59 13.40
C ARG A 21 15.17 4.91 13.84
N PHE A 22 15.49 5.34 15.06
CA PHE A 22 15.02 6.60 15.61
C PHE A 22 15.81 7.76 14.99
N ALA A 23 15.15 8.60 14.19
CA ALA A 23 15.69 9.89 13.77
C ALA A 23 14.63 10.97 14.03
N GLN A 24 14.94 11.93 14.91
CA GLN A 24 14.14 13.13 15.12
C GLN A 24 14.49 14.16 14.04
N ILE A 25 13.50 14.59 13.25
CA ILE A 25 13.57 15.84 12.48
C ILE A 25 12.19 16.51 12.56
N GLY A 26 12.16 17.80 12.92
CA GLY A 26 10.93 18.54 13.13
C GLY A 26 10.34 19.20 11.87
N GLY A 27 9.01 19.41 11.93
CA GLY A 27 8.30 20.50 11.27
C GLY A 27 7.79 20.26 9.85
N GLY A 28 6.61 19.65 9.71
CA GLY A 28 5.84 19.58 8.45
C GLY A 28 4.37 19.19 8.71
N ARG A 29 3.44 19.73 7.91
CA ARG A 29 1.97 19.62 8.09
C ARG A 29 1.44 18.17 8.10
N THR A 30 0.43 17.95 8.95
CA THR A 30 -0.43 16.77 9.24
C THR A 30 -0.74 15.83 8.08
N ARG A 31 -0.56 14.51 8.26
CA ARG A 31 -0.86 13.45 7.26
C ARG A 31 -0.95 12.05 7.90
N ALA A 32 -1.87 11.22 7.38
CA ALA A 32 -1.95 9.77 7.59
C ALA A 32 -0.72 9.01 7.04
N ILE A 33 -0.51 7.75 7.44
CA ILE A 33 0.73 7.00 7.15
C ILE A 33 0.57 5.87 6.12
N SER A 34 1.51 5.75 5.17
CA SER A 34 1.64 4.61 4.25
C SER A 34 3.08 4.10 4.18
N PRO A 35 3.34 2.78 4.35
CA PRO A 35 4.67 2.23 4.18
C PRO A 35 5.16 2.34 2.73
N ARG A 36 6.36 2.89 2.54
CA ARG A 36 6.92 3.13 1.20
C ARG A 36 7.10 1.84 0.41
N GLY A 37 6.78 1.89 -0.88
CA GLY A 37 6.90 0.77 -1.82
C GLY A 37 5.77 -0.25 -1.75
N LYS A 38 4.73 0.00 -0.93
CA LYS A 38 3.54 -0.87 -0.83
C LYS A 38 2.36 -0.37 -1.67
N ASN A 39 2.40 0.86 -2.15
CA ASN A 39 1.32 1.44 -2.96
C ASN A 39 1.08 0.67 -4.27
N TRP A 40 -0.17 0.66 -4.71
CA TRP A 40 -0.52 0.23 -6.06
C TRP A 40 -0.07 1.27 -7.10
N ILE A 41 -0.03 0.91 -8.38
CA ILE A 41 0.21 1.91 -9.41
C ILE A 41 -1.01 2.84 -9.49
N THR A 42 -0.79 4.14 -9.40
CA THR A 42 -1.84 5.16 -9.59
C THR A 42 -2.59 4.95 -10.91
N GLY A 43 -3.92 4.96 -10.84
CA GLY A 43 -4.84 4.73 -11.94
C GLY A 43 -5.22 3.26 -12.16
N SER A 44 -4.65 2.33 -11.37
CA SER A 44 -4.98 0.90 -11.45
C SER A 44 -6.45 0.60 -11.17
N THR A 45 -6.96 -0.42 -11.83
CA THR A 45 -8.23 -1.08 -11.48
C THR A 45 -7.91 -2.38 -10.76
N LEU A 46 -8.07 -2.39 -9.44
CA LEU A 46 -7.81 -3.54 -8.59
C LEU A 46 -8.96 -4.53 -8.67
N LYS A 47 -8.66 -5.79 -8.95
CA LYS A 47 -9.65 -6.87 -8.94
C LYS A 47 -9.91 -7.31 -7.51
N VAL A 48 -11.16 -7.25 -7.08
CA VAL A 48 -11.61 -7.67 -5.75
C VAL A 48 -12.47 -8.92 -5.90
N ALA A 49 -12.21 -9.95 -5.11
CA ALA A 49 -13.02 -11.16 -5.09
C ALA A 49 -13.40 -11.57 -3.67
N PHE A 50 -14.55 -12.25 -3.55
CA PHE A 50 -15.05 -12.76 -2.29
C PHE A 50 -14.76 -14.26 -2.16
N LEU A 51 -14.09 -14.64 -1.08
CA LEU A 51 -13.86 -16.03 -0.66
C LEU A 51 -14.92 -16.44 0.37
N GLY A 52 -16.18 -16.50 -0.08
CA GLY A 52 -17.34 -16.79 0.76
C GLY A 52 -18.16 -15.54 1.12
N GLY A 53 -18.77 -15.56 2.31
CA GLY A 53 -19.70 -14.52 2.76
C GLY A 53 -21.10 -14.65 2.15
N THR A 54 -22.08 -14.14 2.88
CA THR A 54 -23.47 -13.98 2.40
C THR A 54 -23.57 -12.84 1.38
N SER A 55 -24.64 -12.82 0.56
CA SER A 55 -24.88 -11.72 -0.38
C SER A 55 -24.90 -10.36 0.31
N ALA A 56 -25.59 -10.27 1.46
CA ALA A 56 -25.67 -9.05 2.25
C ALA A 56 -24.29 -8.55 2.72
N GLN A 57 -23.41 -9.45 3.16
CA GLN A 57 -22.04 -9.09 3.55
C GLN A 57 -21.25 -8.56 2.34
N GLN A 58 -21.35 -9.23 1.19
CA GLN A 58 -20.66 -8.79 -0.03
C GLN A 58 -21.19 -7.45 -0.54
N ASP A 59 -22.49 -7.20 -0.44
CA ASP A 59 -23.12 -5.95 -0.87
C ASP A 59 -22.65 -4.77 -0.03
N LEU A 60 -22.55 -4.92 1.29
CA LEU A 60 -21.94 -3.91 2.17
C LEU A 60 -20.49 -3.61 1.77
N VAL A 61 -19.70 -4.63 1.47
CA VAL A 61 -18.32 -4.40 1.01
C VAL A 61 -18.29 -3.62 -0.31
N ARG A 62 -19.15 -3.97 -1.27
CA ARG A 62 -19.26 -3.23 -2.54
C ARG A 62 -19.67 -1.78 -2.34
N GLU A 63 -20.57 -1.52 -1.40
CA GLU A 63 -21.08 -0.19 -1.10
C GLU A 63 -20.02 0.72 -0.46
N HIS A 64 -19.30 0.23 0.54
CA HIS A 64 -18.41 1.07 1.34
C HIS A 64 -16.96 1.08 0.83
N ALA A 65 -16.42 -0.03 0.29
CA ALA A 65 -15.03 -0.07 -0.16
C ALA A 65 -14.72 0.93 -1.29
N VAL A 66 -15.69 1.17 -2.18
CA VAL A 66 -15.54 2.09 -3.31
C VAL A 66 -15.51 3.57 -2.89
N GLN A 67 -15.79 3.89 -1.62
CA GLN A 67 -15.69 5.27 -1.14
C GLN A 67 -14.26 5.81 -1.25
N TRP A 68 -13.24 4.99 -1.02
CA TRP A 68 -11.85 5.36 -1.24
C TRP A 68 -11.58 5.83 -2.68
N SER A 69 -12.21 5.18 -3.68
CA SER A 69 -12.05 5.53 -5.10
C SER A 69 -12.64 6.90 -5.49
N LYS A 70 -13.35 7.58 -4.58
CA LYS A 70 -13.76 8.99 -4.77
C LYS A 70 -12.58 9.95 -4.66
N PHE A 71 -11.55 9.57 -3.89
CA PHE A 71 -10.39 10.41 -3.56
C PHE A 71 -9.08 9.83 -4.09
N ALA A 72 -8.93 8.51 -4.03
CA ALA A 72 -7.82 7.78 -4.62
C ALA A 72 -8.06 7.59 -6.11
N ASN A 73 -7.06 7.88 -6.94
CA ASN A 73 -7.06 7.47 -8.34
C ASN A 73 -6.78 5.96 -8.45
N LEU A 74 -7.71 5.15 -7.95
CA LEU A 74 -7.76 3.70 -8.02
C LEU A 74 -9.22 3.29 -8.22
N ARG A 75 -9.46 2.20 -8.93
CA ARG A 75 -10.81 1.64 -9.12
C ARG A 75 -10.86 0.24 -8.53
N LEU A 76 -12.00 -0.14 -7.98
CA LEU A 76 -12.26 -1.50 -7.53
C LEU A 76 -13.20 -2.19 -8.52
N ASN A 77 -12.78 -3.35 -9.04
CA ASN A 77 -13.58 -4.18 -9.92
C ASN A 77 -13.87 -5.51 -9.26
N PHE A 78 -15.13 -5.76 -8.91
CA PHE A 78 -15.55 -6.99 -8.24
C PHE A 78 -15.71 -8.13 -9.24
N VAL A 79 -14.92 -9.20 -9.07
CA VAL A 79 -14.83 -10.34 -10.00
C VAL A 79 -15.04 -11.67 -9.28
N SER A 80 -15.22 -12.75 -10.04
CA SER A 80 -15.52 -14.11 -9.55
C SER A 80 -14.31 -14.92 -9.03
N ASN A 81 -13.17 -14.28 -8.74
CA ASN A 81 -11.93 -14.80 -8.09
C ASN A 81 -10.69 -15.01 -8.97
N ALA A 82 -10.80 -15.29 -10.27
CA ALA A 82 -9.61 -15.61 -11.08
C ALA A 82 -8.58 -14.45 -11.14
N GLY A 83 -7.46 -14.60 -10.40
CA GLY A 83 -6.38 -13.63 -10.36
C GLY A 83 -6.75 -12.30 -9.70
N ALA A 84 -7.61 -12.31 -8.68
CA ALA A 84 -7.98 -11.10 -7.95
C ALA A 84 -6.81 -10.59 -7.07
N ASP A 85 -6.57 -9.28 -7.13
CA ASP A 85 -5.56 -8.56 -6.35
C ASP A 85 -5.91 -8.60 -4.85
N ILE A 86 -7.17 -8.30 -4.52
CA ILE A 86 -7.71 -8.30 -3.15
C ILE A 86 -8.72 -9.45 -3.02
N ARG A 87 -8.52 -10.33 -2.04
CA ARG A 87 -9.34 -11.51 -1.79
C ARG A 87 -9.93 -11.44 -0.38
N VAL A 88 -11.22 -11.10 -0.31
CA VAL A 88 -11.95 -10.82 0.92
C VAL A 88 -12.60 -12.09 1.47
N ALA A 89 -12.21 -12.52 2.66
CA ALA A 89 -12.86 -13.58 3.41
C ALA A 89 -13.73 -13.03 4.54
N PHE A 90 -14.58 -13.91 5.08
CA PHE A 90 -15.52 -13.60 6.17
C PHE A 90 -15.43 -14.67 7.27
N LEU A 91 -14.20 -15.01 7.66
CA LEU A 91 -13.89 -16.01 8.67
C LEU A 91 -13.95 -15.40 10.06
N ASP A 92 -14.27 -16.21 11.07
CA ASP A 92 -14.21 -15.83 12.49
C ASP A 92 -12.73 -15.79 12.99
N ASP A 93 -11.94 -14.94 12.35
CA ASP A 93 -10.48 -14.78 12.53
C ASP A 93 -10.12 -13.28 12.62
N GLY A 94 -10.97 -12.51 13.31
CA GLY A 94 -10.81 -11.06 13.42
C GLY A 94 -11.03 -10.29 12.12
N ALA A 95 -10.72 -9.00 12.11
CA ALA A 95 -10.68 -8.18 10.90
C ALA A 95 -9.22 -7.79 10.63
N TRP A 96 -8.77 -8.01 9.40
CA TRP A 96 -7.38 -7.78 9.03
C TRP A 96 -7.19 -7.64 7.52
N SER A 97 -6.08 -7.03 7.13
CA SER A 97 -5.66 -6.93 5.73
C SER A 97 -4.13 -6.95 5.61
N TYR A 98 -3.62 -7.41 4.47
CA TYR A 98 -2.24 -7.13 4.08
C TYR A 98 -2.13 -5.71 3.52
N ILE A 99 -0.97 -5.09 3.71
CA ILE A 99 -0.78 -3.68 3.34
C ILE A 99 -0.46 -3.56 1.84
N GLY A 100 -1.38 -2.97 1.09
CA GLY A 100 -1.20 -2.63 -0.32
C GLY A 100 -0.81 -3.84 -1.18
N THR A 101 0.29 -3.68 -1.93
CA THR A 101 0.80 -4.69 -2.87
C THR A 101 1.37 -5.94 -2.22
N ASP A 102 1.48 -6.03 -0.89
CA ASP A 102 1.83 -7.28 -0.20
C ASP A 102 0.84 -8.41 -0.50
N ALA A 103 -0.40 -8.05 -0.80
CA ALA A 103 -1.43 -8.96 -1.29
C ALA A 103 -0.98 -9.80 -2.51
N LYS A 104 -0.04 -9.30 -3.33
CA LYS A 104 0.51 -10.01 -4.49
C LYS A 104 1.46 -11.15 -4.14
N SER A 105 2.03 -11.13 -2.94
CA SER A 105 2.93 -12.18 -2.44
C SER A 105 2.17 -13.35 -1.81
N ILE A 106 0.85 -13.23 -1.66
CA ILE A 106 0.00 -14.22 -1.02
C ILE A 106 -0.55 -15.20 -2.07
N PRO A 107 -0.56 -16.52 -1.80
CA PRO A 107 -1.13 -17.51 -2.71
C PRO A 107 -2.55 -17.15 -3.16
N LEU A 108 -2.88 -17.43 -4.43
CA LEU A 108 -4.17 -17.05 -5.03
C LEU A 108 -5.39 -17.71 -4.36
N SER A 109 -5.20 -18.82 -3.64
CA SER A 109 -6.24 -19.51 -2.89
C SER A 109 -6.48 -18.94 -1.49
N GLU A 110 -5.59 -18.07 -1.00
CA GLU A 110 -5.62 -17.54 0.36
C GLU A 110 -6.17 -16.11 0.41
N PRO A 111 -6.91 -15.73 1.46
CA PRO A 111 -7.39 -14.36 1.62
C PRO A 111 -6.25 -13.38 1.81
N THR A 112 -6.44 -12.16 1.32
CA THR A 112 -5.57 -11.01 1.57
C THR A 112 -6.20 -9.99 2.51
N LEU A 113 -7.50 -10.14 2.77
CA LEU A 113 -8.30 -9.34 3.67
C LEU A 113 -9.35 -10.25 4.30
N ASN A 114 -9.61 -10.11 5.60
CA ASN A 114 -10.68 -10.81 6.30
C ASN A 114 -11.56 -9.82 7.06
N LEU A 115 -12.87 -10.05 7.00
CA LEU A 115 -13.88 -9.32 7.77
C LEU A 115 -14.61 -10.30 8.69
N GLY A 116 -14.09 -10.50 9.91
CA GLY A 116 -14.74 -11.35 10.92
C GLY A 116 -16.06 -10.77 11.44
N TRP A 117 -16.34 -9.51 11.15
CA TRP A 117 -17.66 -8.90 11.21
C TRP A 117 -17.73 -7.82 10.13
N VAL A 118 -18.94 -7.47 9.71
CA VAL A 118 -19.16 -6.57 8.57
C VAL A 118 -19.95 -5.37 9.04
N ASP A 119 -19.28 -4.22 9.08
CA ASP A 119 -19.85 -2.89 9.26
C ASP A 119 -19.05 -1.88 8.42
N GLU A 120 -19.64 -0.71 8.17
CA GLU A 120 -19.05 0.33 7.32
C GLU A 120 -17.64 0.74 7.78
N ALA A 121 -17.46 1.00 9.08
CA ALA A 121 -16.21 1.51 9.62
C ALA A 121 -15.07 0.51 9.40
N VAL A 122 -15.32 -0.78 9.68
CA VAL A 122 -14.33 -1.83 9.47
C VAL A 122 -14.05 -2.06 8.00
N ILE A 123 -15.05 -1.99 7.12
CA ILE A 123 -14.80 -2.09 5.66
C ILE A 123 -13.88 -0.96 5.21
N LEU A 124 -14.15 0.29 5.61
CA LEU A 124 -13.32 1.43 5.25
C LEU A 124 -11.90 1.29 5.79
N HIS A 125 -11.74 0.85 7.04
CA HIS A 125 -10.45 0.60 7.68
C HIS A 125 -9.63 -0.48 6.95
N GLU A 126 -10.19 -1.67 6.75
CA GLU A 126 -9.46 -2.78 6.13
C GLU A 126 -9.14 -2.52 4.66
N PHE A 127 -10.01 -1.80 3.95
CA PHE A 127 -9.68 -1.34 2.59
C PHE A 127 -8.63 -0.23 2.61
N GLY A 128 -8.55 0.61 3.64
CA GLY A 128 -7.42 1.52 3.83
C GLY A 128 -6.08 0.78 3.83
N HIS A 129 -5.99 -0.31 4.61
CA HIS A 129 -4.83 -1.21 4.58
C HIS A 129 -4.61 -1.86 3.21
N ALA A 130 -5.66 -2.40 2.58
CA ALA A 130 -5.54 -3.00 1.25
C ALA A 130 -5.06 -2.00 0.19
N LEU A 131 -5.26 -0.70 0.41
CA LEU A 131 -4.76 0.39 -0.42
C LEU A 131 -3.40 0.94 0.01
N GLY A 132 -2.79 0.40 1.07
CA GLY A 132 -1.44 0.73 1.51
C GLY A 132 -1.35 1.67 2.71
N LEU A 133 -2.46 2.03 3.35
CA LEU A 133 -2.41 2.79 4.61
C LEU A 133 -1.99 1.89 5.77
N ALA A 134 -1.28 2.46 6.74
CA ALA A 134 -0.97 1.83 8.02
C ALA A 134 -1.74 2.54 9.15
N HIS A 135 -1.69 1.94 10.34
CA HIS A 135 -2.43 2.43 11.50
C HIS A 135 -1.97 3.80 12.00
N GLU A 136 -2.92 4.69 12.27
CA GLU A 136 -2.63 6.06 12.68
C GLU A 136 -1.97 6.15 14.07
N HIS A 137 -2.24 5.21 14.98
CA HIS A 137 -1.56 5.17 16.29
C HIS A 137 -0.07 4.81 16.21
N GLN A 138 0.38 4.26 15.07
CA GLN A 138 1.79 3.99 14.81
C GLN A 138 2.51 5.19 14.18
N ASN A 139 1.81 6.31 14.01
CA ASN A 139 2.39 7.56 13.55
C ASN A 139 3.47 8.05 14.55
N PRO A 140 4.72 8.29 14.11
CA PRO A 140 5.79 8.77 14.98
C PRO A 140 5.44 10.10 15.69
N ASP A 141 4.68 10.96 15.01
CA ASP A 141 4.33 12.32 15.49
C ASP A 141 3.09 12.36 16.41
N GLY A 142 2.57 11.21 16.85
CA GLY A 142 1.27 11.11 17.53
C GLY A 142 1.26 10.88 19.03
N GLY A 143 2.42 10.83 19.70
CA GLY A 143 2.48 11.03 21.16
C GLY A 143 1.59 10.17 22.07
N ILE A 144 0.95 9.08 21.60
CA ILE A 144 0.11 8.24 22.46
C ILE A 144 1.00 7.68 23.57
N LEU A 145 0.65 8.04 24.81
CA LEU A 145 1.35 7.61 26.01
C LEU A 145 0.70 6.31 26.50
N TRP A 146 1.04 5.21 25.85
CA TRP A 146 0.50 3.89 26.18
C TRP A 146 0.82 3.48 27.61
N ASN A 147 -0.18 2.90 28.27
CA ASN A 147 0.02 2.06 29.44
C ASN A 147 0.28 0.63 28.94
N GLU A 148 1.54 0.34 28.58
CA GLU A 148 1.91 -0.92 27.91
C GLU A 148 1.46 -2.16 28.68
N GLU A 149 1.54 -2.15 30.00
CA GLU A 149 1.12 -3.28 30.83
C GLU A 149 -0.38 -3.56 30.68
N VAL A 150 -1.21 -2.51 30.70
CA VAL A 150 -2.65 -2.64 30.46
C VAL A 150 -2.91 -3.11 29.03
N VAL A 151 -2.27 -2.50 28.03
CA VAL A 151 -2.49 -2.87 26.62
C VAL A 151 -2.13 -4.34 26.37
N ILE A 152 -0.98 -4.81 26.85
CA ILE A 152 -0.55 -6.21 26.73
C ILE A 152 -1.50 -7.15 27.46
N ARG A 153 -1.94 -6.79 28.67
CA ARG A 153 -2.88 -7.61 29.45
C ARG A 153 -4.23 -7.75 28.75
N GLU A 154 -4.81 -6.65 28.29
CA GLU A 154 -6.15 -6.65 27.70
C GLU A 154 -6.15 -7.36 26.33
N LEU A 155 -5.15 -7.12 25.47
CA LEU A 155 -5.04 -7.78 24.17
C LEU A 155 -4.50 -9.22 24.23
N GLY A 156 -3.82 -9.58 25.32
CA GLY A 156 -3.46 -10.97 25.63
C GLY A 156 -4.65 -11.81 26.11
N GLY A 157 -5.77 -11.17 26.47
CA GLY A 157 -7.02 -11.83 26.81
C GLY A 157 -7.94 -12.05 25.60
N SER A 158 -9.06 -12.75 25.83
CA SER A 158 -10.10 -12.95 24.83
C SER A 158 -10.74 -11.61 24.41
N PRO A 159 -11.05 -11.42 23.10
CA PRO A 159 -11.01 -12.40 22.01
C PRO A 159 -9.67 -12.51 21.27
N ASN A 160 -8.75 -11.56 21.45
CA ASN A 160 -7.54 -11.47 20.64
C ASN A 160 -6.52 -12.56 21.00
N ASN A 161 -6.30 -12.81 22.29
CA ASN A 161 -5.34 -13.79 22.81
C ASN A 161 -3.92 -13.61 22.22
N TRP A 162 -3.51 -12.36 21.98
CA TRP A 162 -2.24 -12.08 21.32
C TRP A 162 -1.06 -12.23 22.29
N PRO A 163 0.05 -12.85 21.85
CA PRO A 163 1.26 -12.87 22.66
C PRO A 163 1.88 -11.44 22.73
N PRO A 164 2.65 -11.13 23.78
CA PRO A 164 3.13 -9.76 24.03
C PRO A 164 3.96 -9.13 22.90
N ASP A 165 4.68 -9.94 22.12
CA ASP A 165 5.43 -9.49 20.95
C ASP A 165 4.52 -9.02 19.81
N VAL A 166 3.41 -9.72 19.57
CA VAL A 166 2.38 -9.30 18.60
C VAL A 166 1.70 -8.01 19.05
N VAL A 167 1.35 -7.88 20.34
CA VAL A 167 0.78 -6.63 20.88
C VAL A 167 1.75 -5.46 20.72
N ARG A 168 3.04 -5.69 21.03
CA ARG A 168 4.06 -4.65 20.85
C ARG A 168 4.19 -4.22 19.41
N HIS A 169 4.18 -5.17 18.48
CA HIS A 169 4.33 -4.86 17.06
C HIS A 169 3.12 -4.10 16.50
N ASN A 170 1.91 -4.60 16.74
CA ASN A 170 0.69 -4.09 16.11
C ASN A 170 0.16 -2.81 16.77
N VAL A 171 0.45 -2.59 18.06
CA VAL A 171 -0.16 -1.48 18.83
C VAL A 171 0.87 -0.50 19.36
N LEU A 172 1.94 -1.01 19.98
CA LEU A 172 2.85 -0.15 20.75
C LEU A 172 3.99 0.43 19.90
N SER A 173 4.41 -0.29 18.85
CA SER A 173 5.51 0.12 17.98
C SER A 173 5.05 1.20 17.01
N LYS A 174 5.89 2.23 16.83
CA LYS A 174 5.70 3.31 15.86
C LYS A 174 6.62 3.14 14.68
N TYR A 175 6.20 3.60 13.51
CA TYR A 175 7.05 3.70 12.33
C TYR A 175 8.11 4.80 12.50
N ALA A 176 9.25 4.66 11.83
CA ALA A 176 10.19 5.77 11.66
C ALA A 176 9.74 6.68 10.49
N HIS A 177 10.06 7.98 10.55
CA HIS A 177 9.63 8.96 9.52
C HIS A 177 10.09 8.62 8.10
N ASP A 178 11.22 7.94 7.94
CA ASP A 178 11.76 7.52 6.64
C ASP A 178 11.07 6.27 6.07
N GLN A 179 10.27 5.57 6.87
CA GLN A 179 9.50 4.39 6.48
C GLN A 179 8.12 4.73 5.92
N ILE A 180 7.60 5.92 6.22
CA ILE A 180 6.24 6.33 5.91
C ILE A 180 6.21 7.53 4.97
N ASN A 181 5.12 7.63 4.22
CA ASN A 181 4.63 8.91 3.71
C ASN A 181 3.64 9.44 4.75
N GLY A 182 3.85 10.65 5.28
CA GLY A 182 2.97 11.28 6.27
C GLY A 182 3.65 11.66 7.59
N THR A 183 3.17 12.70 8.30
CA THR A 183 3.90 13.30 9.45
C THR A 183 3.00 13.94 10.53
N GLY A 184 1.72 13.59 10.67
CA GLY A 184 1.00 14.12 11.84
C GLY A 184 -0.29 13.38 12.18
N PHE A 185 -0.47 13.17 13.48
CA PHE A 185 -1.53 12.36 14.06
C PHE A 185 -2.93 12.91 13.81
N ASP A 186 -3.80 12.05 13.29
CA ASP A 186 -5.24 12.33 13.12
C ASP A 186 -6.10 11.48 14.06
N ALA A 187 -6.69 12.13 15.07
CA ALA A 187 -7.59 11.48 16.02
C ALA A 187 -8.91 11.00 15.40
N GLU A 188 -9.29 11.57 14.24
CA GLU A 188 -10.54 11.24 13.53
C GLU A 188 -10.31 10.28 12.36
N SER A 189 -9.06 9.88 12.10
CA SER A 189 -8.74 8.96 11.00
C SER A 189 -9.47 7.64 11.16
N ILE A 190 -10.01 7.14 10.04
CA ILE A 190 -10.57 5.79 9.99
C ILE A 190 -9.51 4.73 10.32
N MET A 191 -8.22 5.04 10.12
CA MET A 191 -7.07 4.15 10.38
C MET A 191 -6.62 4.13 11.85
N LEU A 192 -7.29 4.88 12.75
CA LEU A 192 -6.99 4.88 14.17
C LEU A 192 -7.76 3.77 14.91
N TYR A 193 -7.07 2.94 15.69
CA TYR A 193 -7.73 2.04 16.62
C TYR A 193 -8.56 2.77 17.66
N SER A 194 -9.77 2.28 17.90
CA SER A 194 -10.50 2.65 19.10
C SER A 194 -9.90 1.96 20.33
N PHE A 195 -9.59 2.74 21.35
CA PHE A 195 -9.11 2.23 22.63
C PHE A 195 -9.59 3.11 23.80
N PRO A 196 -9.86 2.52 24.98
CA PRO A 196 -10.35 3.26 26.12
C PRO A 196 -9.25 4.08 26.80
N ALA A 197 -9.64 5.12 27.55
CA ALA A 197 -8.71 5.98 28.30
C ALA A 197 -7.79 5.19 29.27
N ALA A 198 -8.25 4.04 29.77
CA ALA A 198 -7.46 3.18 30.65
C ALA A 198 -6.20 2.59 29.99
N TRP A 199 -6.14 2.57 28.65
CA TRP A 199 -4.98 2.08 27.90
C TRP A 199 -3.88 3.13 27.79
N THR A 200 -4.11 4.37 28.23
CA THR A 200 -3.11 5.45 28.20
C THR A 200 -2.84 5.98 29.61
N THR A 201 -1.67 6.57 29.80
CA THR A 201 -1.27 7.14 31.10
C THR A 201 -1.78 8.57 31.31
N ASN A 202 -2.20 9.25 30.24
CA ASN A 202 -2.71 10.62 30.25
C ASN A 202 -4.25 10.71 30.07
N GLY A 203 -4.95 9.58 30.01
CA GLY A 203 -6.40 9.53 29.84
C GLY A 203 -6.89 9.82 28.42
N PHE A 204 -5.99 9.88 27.43
CA PHE A 204 -6.37 9.93 26.03
C PHE A 204 -7.12 8.66 25.63
N GLN A 205 -8.21 8.82 24.89
CA GLN A 205 -8.98 7.71 24.33
C GLN A 205 -9.26 7.97 22.86
N ALA A 206 -9.28 6.89 22.07
CA ALA A 206 -9.72 6.92 20.69
C ALA A 206 -11.10 6.28 20.59
N LYS A 207 -12.07 7.04 20.07
CA LYS A 207 -13.41 6.53 19.81
C LYS A 207 -13.43 5.73 18.52
N VAL A 208 -14.51 5.01 18.28
CA VAL A 208 -14.75 4.39 16.98
C VAL A 208 -15.04 5.52 15.98
N ASN A 209 -14.15 5.68 15.00
CA ASN A 209 -14.36 6.54 13.84
C ASN A 209 -15.10 5.73 12.78
N THR A 210 -16.13 6.31 12.15
CA THR A 210 -17.04 5.59 11.24
C THR A 210 -17.00 6.10 9.81
N GLU A 211 -16.24 7.15 9.54
CA GLU A 211 -16.17 7.83 8.25
C GLU A 211 -14.71 8.16 7.93
N LEU A 212 -14.40 8.39 6.65
CA LEU A 212 -13.09 8.88 6.23
C LEU A 212 -12.91 10.33 6.69
N SER A 213 -11.88 10.61 7.49
CA SER A 213 -11.58 11.97 7.92
C SER A 213 -11.17 12.85 6.72
N ALA A 214 -11.18 14.17 6.90
CA ALA A 214 -10.65 15.08 5.87
C ALA A 214 -9.17 14.77 5.55
N LEU A 215 -8.38 14.38 6.56
CA LEU A 215 -6.97 14.04 6.37
C LEU A 215 -6.79 12.68 5.68
N ASP A 216 -7.66 11.70 5.92
CA ASP A 216 -7.67 10.43 5.17
C ASP A 216 -7.88 10.71 3.68
N GLN A 217 -8.88 11.55 3.36
CA GLN A 217 -9.25 11.93 2.00
C GLN A 217 -8.14 12.72 1.30
N GLU A 218 -7.53 13.70 1.99
CA GLU A 218 -6.42 14.49 1.45
C GLU A 218 -5.17 13.63 1.24
N PHE A 219 -4.84 12.75 2.19
CA PHE A 219 -3.63 11.95 2.11
C PHE A 219 -3.71 10.92 1.00
N ILE A 220 -4.82 10.19 0.88
CA ILE A 220 -4.99 9.18 -0.17
C ILE A 220 -5.00 9.80 -1.58
N ALA A 221 -5.47 11.05 -1.72
CA ALA A 221 -5.46 11.83 -2.95
C ALA A 221 -4.13 12.57 -3.21
N SER A 222 -3.20 12.55 -2.26
CA SER A 222 -1.95 13.29 -2.37
C SER A 222 -1.00 12.68 -3.38
N SER A 223 0.01 13.45 -3.81
CA SER A 223 1.10 12.94 -4.66
C SER A 223 1.92 11.83 -4.02
N ALA A 224 1.78 11.61 -2.71
CA ALA A 224 2.45 10.52 -1.99
C ALA A 224 1.69 9.19 -2.03
N MET A 225 0.43 9.21 -2.53
CA MET A 225 -0.46 8.06 -2.65
C MET A 225 -1.02 7.99 -4.08
N TYR A 226 -2.28 8.38 -4.30
CA TYR A 226 -3.00 8.16 -5.56
C TYR A 226 -3.60 9.45 -6.13
N PRO A 227 -2.79 10.36 -6.68
CA PRO A 227 -3.28 11.65 -7.18
C PRO A 227 -4.13 11.52 -8.46
N GLY A 228 -5.03 12.49 -8.66
CA GLY A 228 -5.67 12.75 -9.96
C GLY A 228 -6.92 11.93 -10.27
N THR A 229 -7.92 11.92 -9.38
CA THR A 229 -9.24 11.33 -9.68
C THR A 229 -9.89 12.03 -10.88
N GLY A 230 -10.14 11.30 -11.98
CA GLY A 230 -10.80 11.87 -13.17
C GLY A 230 -10.25 11.51 -14.54
N GLY A 231 -9.13 10.77 -14.64
CA GLY A 231 -8.72 10.15 -15.89
C GLY A 231 -7.43 10.71 -16.50
N SER A 232 -6.34 10.01 -16.25
CA SER A 232 -5.44 9.39 -17.23
C SER A 232 -4.34 8.73 -16.41
N ASN A 233 -3.98 7.49 -16.73
CA ASN A 233 -2.68 7.00 -16.26
C ASN A 233 -1.68 7.94 -16.91
N MET A 234 -0.92 8.71 -16.11
CA MET A 234 0.12 9.65 -16.58
C MET A 234 1.31 8.92 -17.25
N ALA A 235 1.09 7.70 -17.73
CA ALA A 235 2.10 6.84 -18.31
C ALA A 235 2.62 7.47 -19.60
N VAL A 236 3.90 7.84 -19.60
CA VAL A 236 4.60 8.35 -20.78
C VAL A 236 4.77 7.20 -21.78
N GLU A 237 4.39 7.43 -23.03
CA GLU A 237 4.50 6.41 -24.06
C GLU A 237 5.96 6.24 -24.51
N LEU A 238 6.47 5.01 -24.42
CA LEU A 238 7.81 4.64 -24.87
C LEU A 238 7.75 3.94 -26.22
N PRO A 239 8.48 4.44 -27.22
CA PRO A 239 8.71 3.68 -28.45
C PRO A 239 9.60 2.47 -28.15
N VAL A 240 9.32 1.35 -28.83
CA VAL A 240 10.24 0.20 -28.87
C VAL A 240 11.26 0.48 -29.97
N GLN A 241 12.48 0.84 -29.59
CA GLN A 241 13.56 1.29 -30.48
C GLN A 241 14.93 1.05 -29.84
N GLU A 242 15.99 0.92 -30.65
CA GLU A 242 17.26 0.39 -30.15
C GLU A 242 18.14 1.37 -29.36
N ALA A 243 18.19 2.65 -29.76
CA ALA A 243 19.26 3.53 -29.28
C ALA A 243 18.79 4.73 -28.44
N THR A 244 17.66 5.34 -28.77
CA THR A 244 17.31 6.64 -28.20
C THR A 244 16.60 6.47 -26.86
N LEU A 245 17.22 7.01 -25.81
CA LEU A 245 16.64 7.15 -24.47
C LEU A 245 15.54 8.21 -24.48
N THR A 246 14.45 7.93 -23.78
CA THR A 246 13.51 8.95 -23.31
C THR A 246 14.06 9.52 -22.00
N ALA A 247 14.38 10.80 -21.98
CA ALA A 247 14.85 11.49 -20.78
C ALA A 247 13.71 11.66 -19.77
N ALA A 248 14.00 11.46 -18.49
CA ALA A 248 13.06 11.57 -17.38
C ALA A 248 13.78 12.02 -16.10
N SER A 249 13.01 12.34 -15.07
CA SER A 249 13.56 12.66 -13.75
C SER A 249 12.57 12.36 -12.65
N ILE A 250 13.07 11.76 -11.57
CA ILE A 250 12.36 11.71 -10.29
C ILE A 250 12.49 13.12 -9.71
N GLY A 251 11.44 13.92 -9.81
CA GLY A 251 11.38 15.32 -9.38
C GLY A 251 11.22 15.51 -7.87
N ALA A 252 10.59 14.55 -7.19
CA ALA A 252 10.33 14.57 -5.76
C ALA A 252 10.67 13.23 -5.07
N PRO A 253 11.09 13.26 -3.78
CA PRO A 253 11.27 12.04 -3.00
C PRO A 253 10.00 11.19 -2.94
N GLY A 254 10.14 9.89 -3.23
CA GLY A 254 9.01 8.95 -3.25
C GLY A 254 8.12 9.04 -4.50
N GLU A 255 8.46 9.90 -5.47
CA GLU A 255 7.83 9.89 -6.79
C GLU A 255 8.14 8.61 -7.54
N GLU A 256 7.15 8.15 -8.30
CA GLU A 256 7.27 7.02 -9.21
C GLU A 256 6.83 7.48 -10.59
N ASP A 257 7.73 7.38 -11.55
CA ASP A 257 7.43 7.63 -12.96
C ASP A 257 6.79 6.39 -13.55
N LEU A 258 5.75 6.61 -14.36
CA LEU A 258 5.08 5.55 -15.08
C LEU A 258 5.28 5.73 -16.58
N PHE A 259 5.62 4.64 -17.24
CA PHE A 259 5.75 4.56 -18.69
C PHE A 259 4.88 3.43 -19.22
N LYS A 260 4.55 3.48 -20.51
CA LYS A 260 3.84 2.40 -21.21
C LYS A 260 4.46 2.12 -22.57
N PHE A 261 4.45 0.87 -22.99
CA PHE A 261 4.80 0.49 -24.37
C PHE A 261 3.96 -0.71 -24.82
N ARG A 262 3.92 -0.93 -26.14
CA ARG A 262 3.22 -2.06 -26.74
C ARG A 262 4.19 -3.06 -27.36
N ALA A 263 4.23 -4.27 -26.81
CA ALA A 263 4.88 -5.40 -27.48
C ALA A 263 3.97 -5.85 -28.63
N LYS A 264 4.46 -5.75 -29.88
CA LYS A 264 3.68 -6.12 -31.08
C LYS A 264 3.77 -7.60 -31.43
N THR A 265 4.87 -8.25 -31.04
CA THR A 265 5.22 -9.61 -31.43
C THR A 265 5.78 -10.34 -30.23
N VAL A 266 5.66 -11.67 -30.21
CA VAL A 266 6.37 -12.47 -29.22
C VAL A 266 7.89 -12.38 -29.43
N GLY A 267 8.66 -12.32 -28.35
CA GLY A 267 10.13 -12.31 -28.42
C GLY A 267 10.80 -11.72 -27.18
N GLY A 268 12.12 -11.63 -27.22
CA GLY A 268 12.92 -10.96 -26.20
C GLY A 268 12.76 -9.44 -26.27
N TYR A 269 12.58 -8.81 -25.13
CA TYR A 269 12.58 -7.35 -24.95
C TYR A 269 13.54 -7.00 -23.82
N VAL A 270 14.27 -5.91 -23.98
CA VAL A 270 15.16 -5.35 -22.97
C VAL A 270 14.65 -3.97 -22.61
N ILE A 271 14.29 -3.78 -21.35
CA ILE A 271 13.93 -2.48 -20.78
C ILE A 271 15.12 -2.09 -19.90
N SER A 272 15.68 -0.89 -20.10
CA SER A 272 16.85 -0.45 -19.35
C SER A 272 16.77 1.03 -19.01
N THR A 273 17.27 1.39 -17.84
CA THR A 273 17.56 2.79 -17.49
C THR A 273 19.04 3.10 -17.69
N GLU A 274 19.36 4.37 -17.91
CA GLU A 274 20.72 4.88 -17.98
C GLU A 274 20.78 6.27 -17.33
N GLY A 275 21.85 6.59 -16.60
CA GLY A 275 22.00 7.91 -15.99
C GLY A 275 22.77 7.89 -14.67
N PRO A 276 22.87 9.07 -14.02
CA PRO A 276 23.59 9.22 -12.76
C PRO A 276 22.82 8.73 -11.53
N SER A 277 21.50 8.52 -11.64
CA SER A 277 20.64 8.16 -10.53
C SER A 277 20.54 6.64 -10.35
N ASP A 278 20.49 6.20 -9.10
CA ASP A 278 20.25 4.82 -8.71
C ASP A 278 18.72 4.59 -8.67
N VAL A 279 18.22 3.74 -9.57
CA VAL A 279 16.78 3.58 -9.81
C VAL A 279 16.36 2.12 -9.78
N VAL A 280 15.16 1.87 -9.28
CA VAL A 280 14.51 0.55 -9.28
C VAL A 280 13.39 0.57 -10.31
N MET A 281 13.28 -0.51 -11.07
CA MET A 281 12.33 -0.64 -12.17
C MET A 281 11.44 -1.88 -12.00
N LYS A 282 10.14 -1.72 -12.23
CA LYS A 282 9.17 -2.82 -12.28
C LYS A 282 8.46 -2.83 -13.63
N LEU A 283 8.28 -4.01 -14.21
CA LEU A 283 7.55 -4.25 -15.45
C LEU A 283 6.22 -4.95 -15.15
N PHE A 284 5.13 -4.45 -15.73
CA PHE A 284 3.78 -4.98 -15.57
C PHE A 284 3.12 -5.29 -16.91
N GLY A 285 2.26 -6.31 -16.96
CA GLY A 285 1.49 -6.71 -18.14
C GLY A 285 1.45 -8.23 -18.38
N PRO A 286 1.04 -8.67 -19.59
CA PRO A 286 0.40 -7.87 -20.63
C PRO A 286 -1.04 -7.47 -20.27
N ASN A 287 -1.46 -6.28 -20.71
CA ASN A 287 -2.82 -5.72 -20.60
C ASN A 287 -3.40 -5.65 -19.17
N ASP A 288 -2.54 -5.78 -18.17
CA ASP A 288 -2.89 -5.72 -16.76
C ASP A 288 -1.77 -4.98 -16.01
N ILE A 289 -2.05 -3.75 -15.60
CA ILE A 289 -1.10 -2.86 -14.91
C ILE A 289 -0.77 -3.35 -13.50
N THR A 290 -1.57 -4.24 -12.91
CA THR A 290 -1.26 -4.79 -11.58
C THR A 290 -0.44 -6.07 -11.68
N ARG A 291 -0.40 -6.73 -12.85
CA ARG A 291 0.32 -7.98 -13.04
C ARG A 291 1.83 -7.75 -13.19
N LEU A 292 2.59 -7.99 -12.13
CA LEU A 292 4.05 -7.91 -12.15
C LEU A 292 4.63 -9.01 -13.06
N VAL A 293 5.51 -8.62 -13.97
CA VAL A 293 6.27 -9.50 -14.86
C VAL A 293 7.69 -9.69 -14.34
N ALA A 294 8.36 -8.59 -13.98
CA ALA A 294 9.73 -8.59 -13.47
C ALA A 294 10.04 -7.29 -12.71
N GLU A 295 11.05 -7.33 -11.87
CA GLU A 295 11.63 -6.19 -11.14
C GLU A 295 13.15 -6.29 -11.18
N ASP A 296 13.84 -5.15 -11.27
CA ASP A 296 15.30 -5.07 -11.26
C ASP A 296 15.77 -3.70 -10.73
N ASP A 297 16.97 -3.64 -10.13
CA ASP A 297 17.59 -2.42 -9.62
C ASP A 297 19.00 -2.15 -10.17
N ASP A 298 19.86 -3.17 -10.34
CA ASP A 298 21.28 -2.95 -10.68
C ASP A 298 21.85 -3.84 -11.81
N SER A 299 21.02 -4.56 -12.56
CA SER A 299 21.50 -5.44 -13.65
C SER A 299 21.96 -4.70 -14.92
N GLY A 300 21.86 -3.37 -14.95
CA GLY A 300 22.27 -2.50 -16.05
C GLY A 300 23.68 -1.91 -15.88
N SER A 301 23.93 -0.75 -16.50
CA SER A 301 25.21 -0.06 -16.41
C SER A 301 25.30 0.77 -15.12
N GLY A 302 26.27 0.48 -14.27
CA GLY A 302 26.40 1.16 -12.96
C GLY A 302 25.27 0.73 -12.03
N ASN A 303 24.55 1.68 -11.45
CA ASN A 303 23.41 1.44 -10.54
C ASN A 303 22.06 1.58 -11.28
N ASN A 304 22.02 1.21 -12.55
CA ASN A 304 20.80 1.33 -13.36
C ASN A 304 20.14 -0.04 -13.51
N ALA A 305 18.81 -0.04 -13.56
CA ALA A 305 18.04 -1.26 -13.73
C ALA A 305 17.99 -1.73 -15.19
N GLN A 306 17.98 -3.04 -15.40
CA GLN A 306 17.77 -3.69 -16.68
C GLN A 306 16.92 -4.96 -16.55
N ILE A 307 15.77 -4.97 -17.21
CA ILE A 307 14.89 -6.15 -17.31
C ILE A 307 15.00 -6.75 -18.72
N SER A 308 15.44 -8.00 -18.79
CA SER A 308 15.39 -8.81 -20.02
C SER A 308 14.31 -9.88 -19.90
N ALA A 309 13.26 -9.80 -20.72
CA ALA A 309 12.10 -10.69 -20.63
C ALA A 309 11.58 -11.14 -22.00
N SER A 310 11.07 -12.38 -22.07
CA SER A 310 10.30 -12.85 -23.23
C SER A 310 8.85 -12.41 -23.08
N LEU A 311 8.40 -11.48 -23.92
CA LEU A 311 7.07 -10.87 -23.82
C LEU A 311 6.13 -11.39 -24.90
N PHE A 312 4.85 -11.56 -24.55
CA PHE A 312 3.76 -11.78 -25.50
C PHE A 312 3.19 -10.46 -26.02
N PRO A 313 2.49 -10.44 -27.17
CA PRO A 313 1.83 -9.24 -27.65
C PRO A 313 0.84 -8.66 -26.63
N GLY A 314 0.92 -7.35 -26.39
CA GLY A 314 0.08 -6.66 -25.42
C GLY A 314 0.64 -5.31 -24.99
N GLU A 315 -0.12 -4.61 -24.15
CA GLU A 315 0.32 -3.40 -23.48
C GLU A 315 1.06 -3.74 -22.18
N TYR A 316 2.15 -3.02 -21.92
CA TYR A 316 2.98 -3.16 -20.74
C TYR A 316 3.23 -1.79 -20.11
N TRP A 317 3.43 -1.79 -18.80
CA TRP A 317 3.75 -0.60 -18.02
C TRP A 317 5.09 -0.79 -17.31
N VAL A 318 5.88 0.28 -17.27
CA VAL A 318 7.15 0.32 -16.55
C VAL A 318 7.03 1.38 -15.47
N GLN A 319 7.20 0.98 -14.22
CA GLN A 319 7.27 1.88 -13.08
C GLN A 319 8.73 2.05 -12.71
N VAL A 320 9.20 3.30 -12.61
CA VAL A 320 10.56 3.63 -12.20
C VAL A 320 10.51 4.54 -10.99
N ARG A 321 11.35 4.25 -9.99
CA ARG A 321 11.52 5.10 -8.81
C ARG A 321 12.99 5.18 -8.44
N HIS A 322 13.36 6.19 -7.67
CA HIS A 322 14.69 6.23 -7.07
C HIS A 322 14.85 5.07 -6.05
N TYR A 323 16.04 4.46 -5.99
CA TYR A 323 16.36 3.40 -5.02
C TYR A 323 16.18 3.89 -3.57
N SER A 324 16.89 4.96 -3.23
CA SER A 324 16.65 5.75 -2.02
C SER A 324 15.29 6.44 -2.08
N THR A 325 14.52 6.32 -1.00
CA THR A 325 13.17 6.88 -0.90
C THR A 325 13.16 8.37 -0.58
N THR A 326 14.30 8.97 -0.21
CA THR A 326 14.43 10.40 0.10
C THR A 326 15.13 11.19 -1.00
N SER A 327 15.64 10.50 -2.03
CA SER A 327 16.44 11.09 -3.09
C SER A 327 15.60 11.37 -4.33
N LYS A 328 16.18 12.17 -5.23
CA LYS A 328 15.62 12.61 -6.51
C LYS A 328 16.75 12.62 -7.54
N GLY A 329 16.44 12.62 -8.82
CA GLY A 329 17.48 12.71 -9.84
C GLY A 329 17.03 12.37 -11.25
N ASP A 330 17.88 12.73 -12.21
CA ASP A 330 17.66 12.53 -13.64
C ASP A 330 18.09 11.12 -14.06
N TYR A 331 17.39 10.58 -15.06
CA TYR A 331 17.73 9.31 -15.72
C TYR A 331 17.13 9.29 -17.14
N GLY A 332 17.47 8.27 -17.92
CA GLY A 332 16.85 7.97 -19.19
C GLY A 332 16.34 6.53 -19.19
N ILE A 333 15.30 6.25 -19.98
CA ILE A 333 14.73 4.91 -20.13
C ILE A 333 14.57 4.57 -21.61
N LYS A 334 14.77 3.31 -21.98
CA LYS A 334 14.46 2.78 -23.32
C LYS A 334 13.91 1.35 -23.26
N VAL A 335 13.24 0.97 -24.35
CA VAL A 335 12.76 -0.39 -24.60
C VAL A 335 13.29 -0.85 -25.94
N VAL A 336 14.08 -1.91 -25.94
CA VAL A 336 14.71 -2.51 -27.13
C VAL A 336 14.11 -3.89 -27.40
N ARG A 337 13.98 -4.25 -28.67
CA ARG A 337 13.73 -5.63 -29.10
C ARG A 337 14.95 -6.09 -29.91
N PRO A 338 15.89 -6.83 -29.31
CA PRO A 338 17.10 -7.30 -29.98
C PRO A 338 16.84 -8.32 -31.09
#